data_AF-A0A0A8B4Y4-F1
#
_entry.id   AF-A0A0A8B4Y4-F1
#
_cell.length_a   1.000
_cell.length_b   1.000
_cell.length_c   1.000
_cell.angle_alpha   90.00
_cell.angle_beta   90.00
_cell.angle_gamma   90.00
#
_symmetry.space_group_name_H-M   'P 1'
#
loop_
_entity.id
_entity.type
_entity.pdbx_description
1 polymer ?
#
loop_
_entity_poly.entity_id
_entity_poly.type
_entity_poly.pdbx_seq_one_letter_code
_entity_poly.pdbx_strand_id
1 'polypeptide(L)'
;MLEAGEKMRALRRSAVFAVLAAVVFLCMAGQVPNAFAEGASGPLVANASPIGPTKVLVKKVEKGTETLLPDATLTVYRGEGTSGEKLLERKTAGDVGIDLELSDGIYTLSETEAPQGYAKASDIVFKVEAGKLYVKSQGVFVESQDAEEIASNNYEAFADRDDDSFSWGTTPYGKHYYLRDNGGMGEVLYCFNIDLHEPPESYDKGAQIDYDPFDGDVKYTRIVKPGKLIDHTQHPRVSDPALFYQKIQKVIYAGFPNDANGLGSGLTPTEFKTATQLAIYYYTDSIDANTIEHGFQGIREEEGKKVRAAFDALIAYAESPETAPADFKLNMFSCNNGKYQNLIGTNYKQDGLLYTLLMEDEKLPARKSVSVEKVWMGEDGAPIAAPVESIEVELLKNGEATGSKKSLGAGGSWKASFDDLDVKTADGTDIVYTVRETGESDGVVEVAGKKFEVAYGGNMGDGLTVANKLKKAADPVDPVDPVDPADPVDPVDPVDPVDPVDPVDPVKPVDPVDPVDPVKPVGPGDPEGLTSGKANASVDRDGWRVVAPKSPAIPATGDSFAFGAAAGTVFLISMVTALVCARRAKRR
;
A
#
# COMPACT_ATOMS: atom_id res chain seq x y z
N MET A 1 -58.20 17.77 -4.60
CA MET A 1 -56.93 17.02 -4.82
C MET A 1 -56.79 15.76 -3.96
N LEU A 2 -57.36 15.67 -2.74
CA LEU A 2 -57.29 14.44 -1.94
C LEU A 2 -58.05 13.24 -2.56
N GLU A 3 -59.25 13.43 -3.14
CA GLU A 3 -60.00 12.34 -3.80
C GLU A 3 -59.32 11.73 -5.04
N ALA A 4 -58.36 12.42 -5.66
CA ALA A 4 -57.63 11.89 -6.81
C ALA A 4 -56.56 10.86 -6.40
N GLY A 5 -55.99 11.01 -5.20
CA GLY A 5 -54.96 10.10 -4.68
C GLY A 5 -55.51 8.72 -4.29
N GLU A 6 -56.72 8.66 -3.74
CA GLU A 6 -57.33 7.39 -3.32
C GLU A 6 -57.82 6.56 -4.51
N LYS A 7 -58.40 7.20 -5.54
CA LYS A 7 -58.79 6.51 -6.79
C LYS A 7 -57.59 5.88 -7.51
N MET A 8 -56.42 6.53 -7.48
CA MET A 8 -55.17 5.98 -8.02
C MET A 8 -54.63 4.78 -7.21
N ARG A 9 -54.80 4.76 -5.88
CA ARG A 9 -54.43 3.60 -5.04
C ARG A 9 -55.38 2.41 -5.23
N ALA A 10 -56.67 2.65 -5.45
CA ALA A 10 -57.64 1.61 -5.76
C ALA A 10 -57.36 0.94 -7.12
N LEU A 11 -57.12 1.74 -8.17
CA LEU A 11 -56.80 1.23 -9.52
C LEU A 11 -55.54 0.35 -9.55
N ARG A 12 -54.48 0.71 -8.81
CA ARG A 12 -53.26 -0.12 -8.71
C ARG A 12 -53.48 -1.44 -7.97
N ARG A 13 -54.39 -1.51 -6.99
CA ARG A 13 -54.72 -2.76 -6.30
C ARG A 13 -55.57 -3.69 -7.18
N SER A 14 -56.53 -3.17 -7.94
CA SER A 14 -57.31 -3.98 -8.90
C SER A 14 -56.48 -4.54 -10.05
N ALA A 15 -55.50 -3.80 -10.56
CA ALA A 15 -54.64 -4.28 -11.65
C ALA A 15 -53.79 -5.50 -11.25
N VAL A 16 -53.22 -5.49 -10.03
CA VAL A 16 -52.42 -6.62 -9.51
C VAL A 16 -53.29 -7.85 -9.27
N PHE A 17 -54.51 -7.67 -8.73
CA PHE A 17 -55.47 -8.77 -8.57
C PHE A 17 -55.98 -9.33 -9.91
N ALA A 18 -56.15 -8.50 -10.93
CA ALA A 18 -56.56 -8.96 -12.27
C ALA A 18 -55.48 -9.82 -12.93
N VAL A 19 -54.19 -9.50 -12.75
CA VAL A 19 -53.08 -10.31 -13.28
C VAL A 19 -52.96 -11.65 -12.54
N LEU A 20 -53.06 -11.67 -11.21
CA LEU A 20 -53.08 -12.95 -10.46
C LEU A 20 -54.31 -13.81 -10.83
N ALA A 21 -55.48 -13.20 -10.97
CA ALA A 21 -56.71 -13.92 -11.34
C ALA A 21 -56.62 -14.53 -12.75
N ALA A 22 -56.03 -13.81 -13.73
CA ALA A 22 -55.85 -14.32 -15.09
C ALA A 22 -54.93 -15.56 -15.15
N VAL A 23 -53.84 -15.56 -14.35
CA VAL A 23 -52.93 -16.70 -14.26
C VAL A 23 -53.60 -17.93 -13.61
N VAL A 24 -54.44 -17.72 -12.60
CA VAL A 24 -55.18 -18.83 -11.95
C VAL A 24 -56.32 -19.37 -12.83
N PHE A 25 -56.99 -18.51 -13.62
CA PHE A 25 -58.12 -18.93 -14.45
C PHE A 25 -57.71 -19.71 -15.71
N LEU A 26 -56.52 -19.44 -16.29
CA LEU A 26 -56.01 -20.23 -17.43
C LEU A 26 -55.64 -21.68 -17.06
N CYS A 27 -55.36 -21.97 -15.78
CA CYS A 27 -55.04 -23.32 -15.32
C CYS A 27 -56.29 -24.21 -15.05
N MET A 28 -57.51 -23.67 -15.14
CA MET A 28 -58.76 -24.39 -14.77
C MET A 28 -59.67 -24.74 -15.96
N ALA A 29 -59.29 -24.38 -17.20
CA ALA A 29 -60.06 -24.67 -18.41
C ALA A 29 -59.30 -25.64 -19.33
N GLY A 30 -59.44 -26.94 -19.10
CA GLY A 30 -58.73 -27.99 -19.82
C GLY A 30 -59.16 -28.16 -21.29
N GLN A 31 -58.60 -27.36 -22.20
CA GLN A 31 -58.68 -27.57 -23.65
C GLN A 31 -57.32 -27.38 -24.32
N VAL A 32 -56.63 -28.49 -24.59
CA VAL A 32 -55.44 -28.55 -25.46
C VAL A 32 -55.81 -29.36 -26.71
N PRO A 33 -55.67 -28.81 -27.93
CA PRO A 33 -55.67 -29.61 -29.15
C PRO A 33 -54.31 -30.32 -29.28
N ASN A 34 -54.32 -31.65 -29.33
CA ASN A 34 -53.14 -32.46 -29.61
C ASN A 34 -52.52 -32.10 -30.97
N ALA A 35 -51.20 -31.86 -30.97
CA ALA A 35 -50.37 -31.97 -32.18
C ALA A 35 -48.97 -32.48 -31.81
N PHE A 36 -48.79 -33.80 -31.96
CA PHE A 36 -47.53 -34.56 -32.07
C PHE A 36 -46.45 -34.41 -30.97
N ALA A 37 -46.08 -35.56 -30.41
CA ALA A 37 -44.96 -35.71 -29.49
C ALA A 37 -43.65 -36.01 -30.24
N GLU A 38 -42.52 -35.59 -29.69
CA GLU A 38 -41.36 -36.48 -29.51
C GLU A 38 -40.33 -35.92 -28.49
N GLY A 39 -39.89 -36.80 -27.59
CA GLY A 39 -38.70 -36.79 -26.71
C GLY A 39 -38.02 -35.49 -26.24
N ALA A 40 -38.19 -35.15 -24.95
CA ALA A 40 -37.08 -34.80 -24.05
C ALA A 40 -37.51 -34.81 -22.56
N SER A 41 -37.09 -35.82 -21.80
CA SER A 41 -37.18 -35.81 -20.33
C SER A 41 -35.95 -35.09 -19.73
N GLY A 42 -36.09 -33.80 -19.42
CA GLY A 42 -35.11 -33.03 -18.65
C GLY A 42 -35.64 -32.68 -17.25
N PRO A 43 -34.79 -32.56 -16.22
CA PRO A 43 -35.23 -32.18 -14.87
C PRO A 43 -35.75 -30.74 -14.84
N LEU A 44 -36.71 -30.48 -13.94
CA LEU A 44 -37.24 -29.15 -13.68
C LEU A 44 -36.14 -28.25 -13.10
N VAL A 45 -35.57 -27.39 -13.93
CA VAL A 45 -34.71 -26.30 -13.45
C VAL A 45 -35.60 -25.29 -12.73
N ALA A 46 -35.37 -25.10 -11.44
CA ALA A 46 -36.02 -24.04 -10.68
C ALA A 46 -35.60 -22.69 -11.27
N ASN A 47 -36.57 -21.84 -11.63
CA ASN A 47 -36.31 -20.46 -12.01
C ASN A 47 -35.81 -19.70 -10.78
N ALA A 48 -34.49 -19.64 -10.59
CA ALA A 48 -33.88 -18.69 -9.69
C ALA A 48 -34.27 -17.27 -10.13
N SER A 49 -34.61 -16.41 -9.17
CA SER A 49 -34.74 -14.98 -9.43
C SER A 49 -33.47 -14.47 -10.11
N PRO A 50 -33.56 -13.62 -11.16
CA PRO A 50 -32.37 -13.07 -11.80
C PRO A 50 -31.54 -12.33 -10.75
N ILE A 51 -30.33 -12.84 -10.52
CA ILE A 51 -29.39 -12.26 -9.57
C ILE A 51 -29.02 -10.87 -10.11
N GLY A 52 -29.12 -9.86 -9.23
CA GLY A 52 -28.82 -8.47 -9.61
C GLY A 52 -27.34 -8.29 -9.98
N PRO A 53 -26.95 -7.12 -10.53
CA PRO A 53 -25.54 -6.86 -10.82
C PRO A 53 -24.70 -6.99 -9.55
N THR A 54 -23.57 -7.67 -9.68
CA THR A 54 -22.58 -7.81 -8.61
C THR A 54 -21.87 -6.48 -8.44
N LYS A 55 -21.74 -6.04 -7.19
CA LYS A 55 -21.04 -4.80 -6.87
C LYS A 55 -19.57 -5.08 -6.58
N VAL A 56 -18.69 -4.33 -7.23
CA VAL A 56 -17.23 -4.46 -7.11
C VAL A 56 -16.64 -3.10 -6.76
N LEU A 57 -15.74 -3.07 -5.78
CA LEU A 57 -14.96 -1.91 -5.38
C LEU A 57 -13.52 -2.10 -5.85
N VAL A 58 -13.14 -1.39 -6.91
CA VAL A 58 -11.76 -1.41 -7.42
C VAL A 58 -10.91 -0.46 -6.58
N LYS A 59 -9.83 -0.96 -5.98
CA LYS A 59 -8.87 -0.15 -5.22
C LYS A 59 -7.51 -0.18 -5.87
N LYS A 60 -6.96 1.00 -6.13
CA LYS A 60 -5.57 1.19 -6.56
C LYS A 60 -4.71 1.42 -5.33
N VAL A 61 -3.70 0.58 -5.09
CA VAL A 61 -2.85 0.67 -3.89
C VAL A 61 -1.36 0.61 -4.21
N GLU A 62 -0.52 1.14 -3.32
CA GLU A 62 0.93 0.87 -3.30
C GLU A 62 1.14 -0.59 -2.87
N LYS A 63 1.86 -1.36 -3.69
CA LYS A 63 2.07 -2.81 -3.56
C LYS A 63 2.55 -3.23 -2.17
N GLY A 64 1.87 -4.21 -1.57
CA GLY A 64 2.13 -4.65 -0.20
C GLY A 64 1.61 -3.73 0.90
N THR A 65 0.77 -2.74 0.57
CA THR A 65 0.12 -1.83 1.53
C THR A 65 -1.38 -1.68 1.24
N GLU A 66 -2.13 -1.05 2.15
CA GLU A 66 -3.51 -0.61 1.89
C GLU A 66 -3.59 0.89 1.50
N THR A 67 -2.45 1.54 1.22
CA THR A 67 -2.39 2.97 0.86
C THR A 67 -2.96 3.18 -0.53
N LEU A 68 -4.09 3.89 -0.63
CA LEU A 68 -4.73 4.21 -1.90
C LEU A 68 -3.90 5.21 -2.71
N LEU A 69 -3.78 4.96 -4.02
CA LEU A 69 -3.03 5.82 -4.94
C LEU A 69 -3.97 6.71 -5.78
N PRO A 70 -3.77 8.05 -5.79
CA PRO A 70 -4.48 8.96 -6.68
C PRO A 70 -3.92 8.92 -8.11
N ASP A 71 -4.63 9.55 -9.04
CA ASP A 71 -4.22 9.89 -10.42
C ASP A 71 -3.93 8.74 -11.40
N ALA A 72 -4.02 7.46 -10.96
CA ALA A 72 -4.06 6.31 -11.87
C ALA A 72 -5.30 6.37 -12.76
N THR A 73 -5.15 6.24 -14.08
CA THR A 73 -6.29 6.12 -15.00
C THR A 73 -6.63 4.64 -15.19
N LEU A 74 -7.74 4.19 -14.61
CA LEU A 74 -8.20 2.81 -14.68
C LEU A 74 -9.35 2.64 -15.67
N THR A 75 -9.27 1.57 -16.47
CA THR A 75 -10.22 1.26 -17.54
C THR A 75 -10.71 -0.18 -17.42
N VAL A 76 -12.03 -0.38 -17.52
CA VAL A 76 -12.67 -1.71 -17.45
C VAL A 76 -13.19 -2.10 -18.83
N TYR A 77 -12.73 -3.24 -19.32
CA TYR A 77 -13.14 -3.84 -20.58
C TYR A 77 -14.00 -5.09 -20.36
N ARG A 78 -14.95 -5.36 -21.27
CA ARG A 78 -15.68 -6.64 -21.35
C ARG A 78 -14.85 -7.68 -22.09
N GLY A 79 -14.65 -8.85 -21.49
CA GLY A 79 -13.89 -9.98 -22.04
C GLY A 79 -12.48 -10.12 -21.44
N GLU A 80 -11.72 -11.09 -21.94
CA GLU A 80 -10.29 -11.23 -21.62
C GLU A 80 -9.45 -10.33 -22.54
N GLY A 81 -8.67 -9.43 -21.94
CA GLY A 81 -7.90 -8.41 -22.65
C GLY A 81 -8.67 -7.11 -22.95
N THR A 82 -7.98 -6.18 -23.60
CA THR A 82 -8.41 -4.79 -23.82
C THR A 82 -9.09 -4.54 -25.18
N SER A 83 -9.33 -5.59 -25.97
CA SER A 83 -9.96 -5.49 -27.30
C SER A 83 -11.50 -5.42 -27.27
N GLY A 84 -12.12 -5.57 -26.10
CA GLY A 84 -13.57 -5.60 -25.92
C GLY A 84 -14.20 -4.22 -25.72
N GLU A 85 -15.49 -4.24 -25.33
CA GLU A 85 -16.24 -3.04 -24.99
C GLU A 85 -15.62 -2.34 -23.78
N LYS A 86 -15.30 -1.05 -23.90
CA LYS A 86 -14.86 -0.19 -22.79
C LYS A 86 -16.08 0.27 -21.98
N LEU A 87 -16.19 -0.21 -20.75
CA LEU A 87 -17.34 0.02 -19.86
C LEU A 87 -17.14 1.21 -18.92
N LEU A 88 -15.91 1.43 -18.46
CA LEU A 88 -15.52 2.56 -17.63
C LEU A 88 -14.09 2.99 -17.98
N GLU A 89 -13.83 4.28 -17.85
CA GLU A 89 -12.49 4.87 -17.71
C GLU A 89 -12.59 5.98 -16.67
N ARG A 90 -11.80 5.92 -15.59
CA ARG A 90 -11.89 6.86 -14.46
C ARG A 90 -10.51 7.02 -13.80
N LYS A 91 -10.14 8.24 -13.40
CA LYS A 91 -8.97 8.47 -12.54
C LYS A 91 -9.27 8.15 -11.07
N THR A 92 -8.29 7.62 -10.35
CA THR A 92 -8.40 7.34 -8.91
C THR A 92 -8.22 8.60 -8.08
N ALA A 93 -8.90 8.68 -6.93
CA ALA A 93 -8.91 9.87 -6.08
C ALA A 93 -7.92 9.80 -4.89
N GLY A 94 -7.43 8.61 -4.53
CA GLY A 94 -6.48 8.40 -3.43
C GLY A 94 -7.11 8.30 -2.03
N ASP A 95 -8.43 8.45 -1.92
CA ASP A 95 -9.20 8.37 -0.66
C ASP A 95 -10.31 7.30 -0.69
N VAL A 96 -10.89 7.03 -1.86
CA VAL A 96 -11.94 6.02 -2.08
C VAL A 96 -11.66 5.16 -3.32
N GLY A 97 -12.17 3.93 -3.31
CA GLY A 97 -12.16 3.03 -4.46
C GLY A 97 -13.20 3.41 -5.52
N ILE A 98 -13.10 2.80 -6.69
CA ILE A 98 -14.03 2.96 -7.80
C ILE A 98 -15.14 1.91 -7.70
N ASP A 99 -16.36 2.36 -7.56
CA ASP A 99 -17.57 1.54 -7.53
C ASP A 99 -18.01 1.10 -8.93
N LEU A 100 -18.30 -0.20 -9.06
CA LEU A 100 -18.81 -0.84 -10.28
C LEU A 100 -20.03 -1.69 -9.95
N GLU A 101 -21.04 -1.65 -10.82
CA GLU A 101 -22.13 -2.64 -10.86
C GLU A 101 -22.04 -3.42 -12.16
N LEU A 102 -21.76 -4.72 -12.08
CA LEU A 102 -21.46 -5.57 -13.23
C LEU A 102 -22.42 -6.76 -13.30
N SER A 103 -22.96 -7.03 -14.48
CA SER A 103 -23.68 -8.28 -14.76
C SER A 103 -22.72 -9.47 -14.81
N ASP A 104 -23.26 -10.68 -14.89
CA ASP A 104 -22.44 -11.88 -15.15
C ASP A 104 -21.67 -11.77 -16.47
N GLY A 105 -20.39 -12.13 -16.44
CA GLY A 105 -19.47 -11.98 -17.56
C GLY A 105 -17.99 -12.00 -17.15
N ILE A 106 -17.11 -12.08 -18.13
CA ILE A 106 -15.65 -11.91 -17.95
C ILE A 106 -15.28 -10.47 -18.31
N TYR A 107 -14.32 -9.92 -17.58
CA TYR A 107 -13.88 -8.53 -17.63
C TYR A 107 -12.37 -8.43 -17.48
N THR A 108 -11.79 -7.33 -17.93
CA THR A 108 -10.39 -6.98 -17.72
C THR A 108 -10.28 -5.58 -17.17
N LEU A 109 -9.71 -5.44 -15.97
CA LEU A 109 -9.28 -4.16 -15.41
C LEU A 109 -7.86 -3.89 -15.94
N SER A 110 -7.70 -2.79 -16.65
CA SER A 110 -6.41 -2.33 -17.18
C SER A 110 -6.11 -0.96 -16.62
N GLU A 111 -4.91 -0.78 -16.10
CA GLU A 111 -4.39 0.56 -15.93
C GLU A 111 -4.00 1.11 -17.30
N THR A 112 -4.34 2.35 -17.61
CA THR A 112 -3.92 3.02 -18.85
C THR A 112 -2.77 3.98 -18.59
N GLU A 113 -2.85 4.74 -17.50
CA GLU A 113 -1.82 5.65 -16.98
C GLU A 113 -1.58 5.33 -15.50
N ALA A 114 -0.33 5.13 -15.10
CA ALA A 114 0.05 4.92 -13.69
C ALA A 114 0.22 6.27 -12.95
N PRO A 115 0.10 6.29 -11.61
CA PRO A 115 0.44 7.46 -10.80
C PRO A 115 1.90 7.88 -10.97
N GLN A 116 2.19 9.16 -10.74
CA GLN A 116 3.57 9.66 -10.82
C GLN A 116 4.47 8.96 -9.80
N GLY A 117 5.58 8.37 -10.27
CA GLY A 117 6.53 7.64 -9.43
C GLY A 117 6.19 6.16 -9.24
N TYR A 118 5.26 5.60 -10.01
CA TYR A 118 4.87 4.20 -9.93
C TYR A 118 5.02 3.48 -11.28
N ALA A 119 5.34 2.20 -11.22
CA ALA A 119 5.39 1.31 -12.37
C ALA A 119 3.96 0.85 -12.67
N LYS A 120 3.62 0.85 -13.96
CA LYS A 120 2.29 0.48 -14.44
C LYS A 120 1.94 -0.97 -14.08
N ALA A 121 0.77 -1.18 -13.47
CA ALA A 121 0.23 -2.49 -13.15
C ALA A 121 -0.06 -3.35 -14.40
N SER A 122 0.06 -4.67 -14.24
CA SER A 122 -0.44 -5.63 -15.25
C SER A 122 -1.97 -5.69 -15.24
N ASP A 123 -2.57 -5.98 -16.40
CA ASP A 123 -4.01 -6.20 -16.54
C ASP A 123 -4.52 -7.32 -15.62
N ILE A 124 -5.64 -7.09 -14.94
CA ILE A 124 -6.30 -8.06 -14.08
C ILE A 124 -7.56 -8.57 -14.77
N VAL A 125 -7.55 -9.84 -15.17
CA VAL A 125 -8.72 -10.53 -15.72
C VAL A 125 -9.57 -11.08 -14.58
N PHE A 126 -10.86 -10.78 -14.58
CA PHE A 126 -11.81 -11.22 -13.56
C PHE A 126 -13.15 -11.63 -14.16
N LYS A 127 -13.93 -12.42 -13.42
CA LYS A 127 -15.25 -12.91 -13.82
C LYS A 127 -16.26 -12.56 -12.74
N VAL A 128 -17.42 -12.09 -13.16
CA VAL A 128 -18.63 -12.01 -12.33
C VAL A 128 -19.54 -13.16 -12.75
N GLU A 129 -20.03 -13.94 -11.79
CA GLU A 129 -20.94 -15.05 -12.05
C GLU A 129 -21.81 -15.32 -10.81
N ALA A 130 -23.13 -15.38 -11.00
CA ALA A 130 -24.11 -15.69 -9.95
C ALA A 130 -23.96 -14.84 -8.66
N GLY A 131 -23.68 -13.55 -8.79
CA GLY A 131 -23.53 -12.64 -7.65
C GLY A 131 -22.15 -12.64 -6.97
N LYS A 132 -21.17 -13.39 -7.51
CA LYS A 132 -19.82 -13.55 -6.97
C LYS A 132 -18.75 -12.96 -7.89
N LEU A 133 -17.65 -12.50 -7.30
CA LEU A 133 -16.44 -12.09 -8.01
C LEU A 133 -15.41 -13.23 -8.00
N TYR A 134 -14.76 -13.46 -9.14
CA TYR A 134 -13.62 -14.36 -9.29
C TYR A 134 -12.46 -13.64 -9.99
N VAL A 135 -11.23 -13.78 -9.50
CA VAL A 135 -10.04 -13.19 -10.12
C VAL A 135 -9.19 -14.29 -10.77
N LYS A 136 -8.66 -14.04 -11.97
CA LYS A 136 -7.86 -15.02 -12.71
C LYS A 136 -6.42 -15.01 -12.21
N SER A 137 -5.99 -16.08 -11.55
CA SER A 137 -4.61 -16.29 -11.10
C SER A 137 -4.06 -17.58 -11.70
N GLN A 138 -2.85 -17.52 -12.28
CA GLN A 138 -2.19 -18.66 -12.95
C GLN A 138 -3.08 -19.38 -13.99
N GLY A 139 -3.99 -18.63 -14.65
CA GLY A 139 -4.94 -19.15 -15.64
C GLY A 139 -6.27 -19.67 -15.07
N VAL A 140 -6.41 -19.79 -13.74
CA VAL A 140 -7.60 -20.31 -13.05
C VAL A 140 -8.36 -19.16 -12.38
N PHE A 141 -9.69 -19.18 -12.44
CA PHE A 141 -10.54 -18.23 -11.71
C PHE A 141 -10.72 -18.67 -10.25
N VAL A 142 -10.30 -17.83 -9.31
CA VAL A 142 -10.41 -18.04 -7.85
C VAL A 142 -11.45 -17.07 -7.29
N GLU A 143 -12.39 -17.56 -6.47
CA GLU A 143 -13.43 -16.70 -5.87
C GLU A 143 -12.81 -15.70 -4.89
N SER A 144 -13.07 -14.41 -5.09
CA SER A 144 -12.67 -13.37 -4.14
C SER A 144 -13.41 -13.54 -2.83
N GLN A 145 -12.68 -13.49 -1.72
CA GLN A 145 -13.24 -13.59 -0.37
C GLN A 145 -13.39 -12.23 0.31
N ASP A 146 -12.67 -11.22 -0.19
CA ASP A 146 -12.65 -9.89 0.40
C ASP A 146 -13.81 -9.05 -0.12
N ALA A 147 -14.59 -8.50 0.81
CA ALA A 147 -15.65 -7.56 0.54
C ALA A 147 -15.67 -6.45 1.60
N GLU A 148 -16.07 -5.26 1.17
CA GLU A 148 -16.13 -4.06 2.01
C GLU A 148 -17.49 -3.39 1.92
N GLU A 149 -17.90 -2.74 3.01
CA GLU A 149 -19.03 -1.82 3.02
C GLU A 149 -18.50 -0.40 2.88
N ILE A 150 -19.01 0.38 1.91
CA ILE A 150 -18.55 1.76 1.67
C ILE A 150 -18.77 2.66 2.89
N ALA A 151 -19.85 2.44 3.63
CA ALA A 151 -20.26 3.26 4.76
C ALA A 151 -19.81 2.61 6.08
N SER A 152 -18.94 3.31 6.80
CA SER A 152 -18.47 2.92 8.13
C SER A 152 -19.45 3.33 9.24
N ASN A 153 -19.38 2.63 10.37
CA ASN A 153 -20.07 2.97 11.62
C ASN A 153 -21.63 2.97 11.52
N ASN A 154 -22.17 2.20 10.58
CA ASN A 154 -23.61 2.02 10.39
C ASN A 154 -24.27 1.12 11.44
N TYR A 155 -23.51 0.23 12.08
CA TYR A 155 -24.07 -0.83 12.91
C TYR A 155 -24.09 -0.45 14.38
N GLU A 156 -25.16 -0.87 15.05
CA GLU A 156 -25.28 -0.88 16.49
C GLU A 156 -25.27 -2.32 16.97
N ALA A 157 -24.58 -2.58 18.08
CA ALA A 157 -24.63 -3.83 18.80
C ALA A 157 -24.90 -3.51 20.28
N PHE A 158 -25.49 -4.45 21.00
CA PHE A 158 -25.83 -4.28 22.40
C PHE A 158 -25.63 -5.56 23.22
N ALA A 159 -25.44 -5.40 24.53
CA ALA A 159 -25.53 -6.48 25.51
C ALA A 159 -26.95 -6.52 26.10
N ASP A 160 -27.68 -7.61 25.85
CA ASP A 160 -29.00 -7.84 26.45
C ASP A 160 -28.85 -8.16 27.94
N ARG A 161 -29.43 -7.32 28.78
CA ARG A 161 -29.46 -7.44 30.24
C ARG A 161 -30.81 -7.94 30.79
N ASP A 162 -31.80 -8.17 29.91
CA ASP A 162 -33.08 -8.82 30.25
C ASP A 162 -33.00 -10.36 30.17
N ASP A 163 -31.92 -10.91 29.58
CA ASP A 163 -31.61 -12.34 29.54
C ASP A 163 -30.71 -12.75 30.73
N ASP A 164 -31.31 -13.31 31.77
CA ASP A 164 -30.65 -13.76 33.01
C ASP A 164 -30.21 -15.24 32.98
N SER A 165 -30.26 -15.88 31.80
CA SER A 165 -30.05 -17.32 31.69
C SER A 165 -28.61 -17.76 32.03
N PHE A 166 -28.49 -19.00 32.52
CA PHE A 166 -27.30 -19.48 33.20
C PHE A 166 -26.33 -20.22 32.29
N SER A 167 -25.02 -19.98 32.48
CA SER A 167 -23.93 -20.77 31.89
C SER A 167 -23.86 -22.19 32.48
N TRP A 168 -24.11 -22.28 33.79
CA TRP A 168 -24.08 -23.48 34.62
C TRP A 168 -24.64 -23.14 36.00
N GLY A 169 -25.12 -24.15 36.74
CA GLY A 169 -25.58 -23.99 38.13
C GLY A 169 -26.56 -22.83 38.30
N THR A 170 -26.15 -21.80 39.04
CA THR A 170 -26.85 -20.51 39.17
C THR A 170 -25.99 -19.31 38.75
N THR A 171 -25.00 -19.50 37.88
CA THR A 171 -24.13 -18.43 37.35
C THR A 171 -24.72 -17.89 36.04
N PRO A 172 -25.23 -16.63 36.00
CA PRO A 172 -25.72 -16.03 34.76
C PRO A 172 -24.61 -15.92 33.72
N TYR A 173 -24.93 -16.10 32.44
CA TYR A 173 -23.95 -15.90 31.36
C TYR A 173 -23.63 -14.41 31.17
N GLY A 174 -24.66 -13.55 31.20
CA GLY A 174 -24.53 -12.09 31.22
C GLY A 174 -23.91 -11.45 29.97
N LYS A 175 -23.50 -12.24 28.98
CA LYS A 175 -22.76 -11.81 27.77
C LYS A 175 -23.56 -12.05 26.49
N HIS A 176 -24.86 -11.74 26.55
CA HIS A 176 -25.82 -11.94 25.48
C HIS A 176 -25.71 -10.80 24.46
N TYR A 177 -24.73 -10.88 23.56
CA TYR A 177 -24.47 -9.83 22.58
C TYR A 177 -25.24 -10.05 21.27
N TYR A 178 -25.81 -8.99 20.74
CA TYR A 178 -26.57 -9.01 19.49
C TYR A 178 -26.27 -7.80 18.62
N LEU A 179 -26.31 -8.01 17.30
CA LEU A 179 -26.43 -6.93 16.32
C LEU A 179 -27.86 -6.39 16.39
N ARG A 180 -28.03 -5.07 16.39
CA ARG A 180 -29.35 -4.45 16.34
C ARG A 180 -29.92 -4.56 14.93
N ASP A 181 -31.12 -5.14 14.80
CA ASP A 181 -31.86 -5.22 13.54
C ASP A 181 -33.29 -4.73 13.76
N ASN A 182 -33.78 -3.84 12.88
CA ASN A 182 -35.12 -3.25 12.91
C ASN A 182 -35.60 -2.71 14.28
N GLY A 183 -34.68 -2.27 15.14
CA GLY A 183 -34.99 -1.78 16.48
C GLY A 183 -35.15 -2.86 17.56
N GLY A 184 -34.54 -4.04 17.38
CA GLY A 184 -34.45 -5.09 18.40
C GLY A 184 -33.30 -6.07 18.15
N MET A 185 -33.39 -7.27 18.72
CA MET A 185 -32.44 -8.37 18.48
C MET A 185 -32.39 -8.80 17.01
N GLY A 186 -31.18 -8.77 16.45
CA GLY A 186 -30.84 -9.36 15.16
C GLY A 186 -29.92 -10.57 15.30
N GLU A 187 -28.72 -10.46 14.73
CA GLU A 187 -27.71 -11.53 14.69
C GLU A 187 -27.07 -11.76 16.07
N VAL A 188 -26.78 -13.02 16.44
CA VAL A 188 -25.99 -13.34 17.64
C VAL A 188 -24.54 -12.93 17.38
N LEU A 189 -23.95 -12.16 18.29
CA LEU A 189 -22.55 -11.76 18.24
C LEU A 189 -21.77 -12.38 19.40
N TYR A 190 -20.47 -12.52 19.21
CA TYR A 190 -19.52 -12.88 20.26
C TYR A 190 -18.45 -11.80 20.39
N CYS A 191 -17.93 -11.65 21.61
CA CYS A 191 -16.75 -10.84 21.88
C CYS A 191 -15.52 -11.43 21.18
N PHE A 192 -14.67 -10.54 20.66
CA PHE A 192 -13.39 -10.87 20.03
C PHE A 192 -12.16 -10.35 20.78
N ASN A 193 -12.36 -9.67 21.92
CA ASN A 193 -11.32 -9.03 22.75
C ASN A 193 -11.74 -9.05 24.23
N ILE A 194 -11.22 -9.99 25.03
CA ILE A 194 -11.75 -10.25 26.38
C ILE A 194 -11.55 -9.10 27.39
N ASP A 195 -10.51 -8.29 27.20
CA ASP A 195 -10.11 -7.21 28.11
C ASP A 195 -10.72 -5.84 27.75
N LEU A 196 -11.54 -5.77 26.69
CA LEU A 196 -12.23 -4.55 26.27
C LEU A 196 -13.67 -4.49 26.80
N HIS A 197 -14.28 -3.30 26.78
CA HIS A 197 -15.66 -3.12 27.21
C HIS A 197 -16.63 -3.85 26.28
N GLU A 198 -17.66 -4.47 26.87
CA GLU A 198 -18.74 -5.09 26.13
C GLU A 198 -19.62 -4.04 25.42
N PRO A 199 -20.37 -4.39 24.35
CA PRO A 199 -21.21 -3.42 23.66
C PRO A 199 -22.23 -2.79 24.63
N PRO A 200 -22.68 -1.56 24.35
CA PRO A 200 -23.63 -0.81 25.19
C PRO A 200 -24.84 -1.64 25.64
N GLU A 201 -25.35 -1.38 26.83
CA GLU A 201 -26.39 -2.21 27.43
C GLU A 201 -27.76 -1.99 26.79
N SER A 202 -28.65 -2.98 26.90
CA SER A 202 -30.08 -2.83 26.66
C SER A 202 -30.87 -3.70 27.62
N TYR A 203 -31.89 -3.10 28.23
CA TYR A 203 -32.84 -3.76 29.14
C TYR A 203 -34.20 -4.04 28.48
N ASP A 204 -34.30 -3.83 27.16
CA ASP A 204 -35.52 -4.00 26.37
C ASP A 204 -35.26 -4.65 25.00
N LYS A 205 -34.22 -5.50 24.93
CA LYS A 205 -33.89 -6.36 23.79
C LYS A 205 -33.53 -5.58 22.52
N GLY A 206 -32.87 -4.43 22.70
CA GLY A 206 -32.38 -3.55 21.65
C GLY A 206 -33.38 -2.49 21.19
N ALA A 207 -34.52 -2.33 21.87
CA ALA A 207 -35.48 -1.27 21.53
C ALA A 207 -34.96 0.12 21.96
N GLN A 208 -34.24 0.21 23.06
CA GLN A 208 -33.33 1.28 23.46
C GLN A 208 -31.94 0.70 23.71
N ILE A 209 -30.91 1.54 23.54
CA ILE A 209 -29.51 1.20 23.84
C ILE A 209 -28.99 2.27 24.79
N ASP A 210 -28.48 1.84 25.93
CA ASP A 210 -27.97 2.69 27.00
C ASP A 210 -26.48 2.93 26.81
N TYR A 211 -26.16 4.10 26.24
CA TYR A 211 -24.79 4.55 25.98
C TYR A 211 -24.20 5.27 27.20
N ASP A 212 -22.91 5.01 27.50
CA ASP A 212 -22.19 5.82 28.48
C ASP A 212 -21.97 7.25 27.92
N PRO A 213 -22.40 8.31 28.63
CA PRO A 213 -22.33 9.68 28.14
C PRO A 213 -20.90 10.24 27.99
N PHE A 214 -19.88 9.53 28.47
CA PHE A 214 -18.46 9.91 28.39
C PHE A 214 -17.70 9.18 27.27
N ASP A 215 -18.26 8.13 26.68
CA ASP A 215 -17.60 7.32 25.63
C ASP A 215 -17.94 7.73 24.20
N GLY A 216 -18.92 8.61 24.02
CA GLY A 216 -19.36 9.08 22.71
C GLY A 216 -20.12 8.02 21.92
N ASP A 217 -20.17 8.17 20.60
CA ASP A 217 -20.89 7.23 19.73
C ASP A 217 -20.14 5.90 19.64
N VAL A 218 -20.69 4.83 20.24
CA VAL A 218 -20.20 3.46 20.08
C VAL A 218 -20.94 2.81 18.91
N LYS A 219 -20.22 2.63 17.80
CA LYS A 219 -20.74 2.13 16.51
C LYS A 219 -19.76 1.16 15.88
N TYR A 220 -20.29 0.33 14.98
CA TYR A 220 -19.53 -0.76 14.37
C TYR A 220 -19.50 -0.64 12.84
N THR A 221 -18.35 -1.02 12.27
CA THR A 221 -18.16 -1.21 10.83
C THR A 221 -18.06 -2.70 10.52
N ARG A 222 -18.87 -3.20 9.59
CA ARG A 222 -18.79 -4.59 9.13
C ARG A 222 -17.58 -4.78 8.21
N ILE A 223 -16.79 -5.80 8.50
CA ILE A 223 -15.56 -6.18 7.80
C ILE A 223 -15.70 -7.63 7.34
N VAL A 224 -15.45 -7.87 6.06
CA VAL A 224 -15.47 -9.21 5.44
C VAL A 224 -14.15 -9.39 4.68
N LYS A 225 -13.06 -9.50 5.45
CA LYS A 225 -11.70 -9.70 4.95
C LYS A 225 -11.03 -10.84 5.74
N PRO A 226 -11.07 -12.09 5.27
CA PRO A 226 -10.52 -13.22 6.02
C PRO A 226 -9.07 -13.04 6.48
N GLY A 227 -8.19 -12.55 5.60
CA GLY A 227 -6.78 -12.30 5.91
C GLY A 227 -6.52 -11.13 6.86
N LYS A 228 -7.55 -10.37 7.24
CA LYS A 228 -7.49 -9.23 8.17
C LYS A 228 -8.17 -9.49 9.51
N LEU A 229 -8.81 -10.65 9.69
CA LEU A 229 -9.56 -10.94 10.92
C LEU A 229 -8.65 -10.92 12.17
N ILE A 230 -7.40 -11.35 12.04
CA ILE A 230 -6.42 -11.37 13.12
C ILE A 230 -6.01 -9.97 13.60
N ASP A 231 -6.06 -8.95 12.74
CA ASP A 231 -5.68 -7.56 13.06
C ASP A 231 -6.61 -6.93 14.13
N HIS A 232 -7.75 -7.56 14.40
CA HIS A 232 -8.74 -7.16 15.42
C HIS A 232 -8.59 -7.88 16.77
N THR A 233 -7.52 -8.67 16.97
CA THR A 233 -7.23 -9.38 18.22
C THR A 233 -6.22 -8.64 19.11
N GLN A 234 -6.15 -8.99 20.40
CA GLN A 234 -5.11 -8.50 21.30
C GLN A 234 -3.95 -9.51 21.43
N HIS A 235 -4.26 -10.79 21.64
CA HIS A 235 -3.28 -11.83 21.94
C HIS A 235 -3.60 -13.14 21.18
N PRO A 236 -3.52 -13.16 19.83
CA PRO A 236 -3.95 -14.30 19.04
C PRO A 236 -3.08 -15.53 19.28
N ARG A 237 -3.69 -16.70 19.49
CA ARG A 237 -2.99 -17.98 19.71
C ARG A 237 -2.25 -18.47 18.46
N VAL A 238 -2.77 -18.10 17.29
CA VAL A 238 -2.24 -18.47 15.97
C VAL A 238 -1.83 -17.19 15.26
N SER A 239 -0.57 -17.08 14.86
CA SER A 239 -0.03 -15.90 14.18
C SER A 239 -0.23 -15.88 12.66
N ASP A 240 -0.51 -17.03 12.04
CA ASP A 240 -0.82 -17.12 10.61
C ASP A 240 -2.26 -16.65 10.36
N PRO A 241 -2.50 -15.59 9.56
CA PRO A 241 -3.85 -15.02 9.40
C PRO A 241 -4.86 -15.98 8.76
N ALA A 242 -4.43 -16.82 7.82
CA ALA A 242 -5.31 -17.73 7.09
C ALA A 242 -5.74 -18.91 7.98
N LEU A 243 -4.79 -19.50 8.71
CA LEU A 243 -5.06 -20.52 9.71
C LEU A 243 -5.91 -19.96 10.85
N PHE A 244 -5.59 -18.77 11.36
CA PHE A 244 -6.39 -18.10 12.39
C PHE A 244 -7.85 -17.92 11.94
N TYR A 245 -8.08 -17.40 10.73
CA TYR A 245 -9.42 -17.29 10.17
C TYR A 245 -10.13 -18.65 10.11
N GLN A 246 -9.44 -19.69 9.62
CA GLN A 246 -9.98 -21.05 9.55
C GLN A 246 -10.38 -21.57 10.94
N LYS A 247 -9.61 -21.29 12.00
CA LYS A 247 -9.96 -21.69 13.36
C LYS A 247 -11.26 -21.03 13.83
N ILE A 248 -11.36 -19.70 13.72
CA ILE A 248 -12.59 -18.97 14.09
C ILE A 248 -13.78 -19.44 13.24
N GLN A 249 -13.59 -19.62 11.93
CA GLN A 249 -14.61 -20.09 11.00
C GLN A 249 -15.19 -21.45 11.43
N LYS A 250 -14.32 -22.39 11.82
CA LYS A 250 -14.74 -23.71 12.31
C LYS A 250 -15.45 -23.64 13.66
N VAL A 251 -15.00 -22.79 14.59
CA VAL A 251 -15.69 -22.56 15.87
C VAL A 251 -17.09 -21.99 15.65
N ILE A 252 -17.26 -20.98 14.81
CA ILE A 252 -18.57 -20.36 14.53
C ILE A 252 -19.49 -21.28 13.73
N TYR A 253 -18.94 -22.11 12.82
CA TYR A 253 -19.69 -23.08 12.03
C TYR A 253 -20.28 -24.21 12.89
N ALA A 254 -19.46 -24.78 13.79
CA ALA A 254 -19.88 -25.89 14.64
C ALA A 254 -20.50 -25.43 15.98
N GLY A 255 -20.35 -24.17 16.37
CA GLY A 255 -20.87 -23.59 17.61
C GLY A 255 -22.28 -22.99 17.50
N PHE A 256 -22.76 -22.38 18.59
CA PHE A 256 -24.08 -21.75 18.64
C PHE A 256 -24.10 -20.46 17.79
N PRO A 257 -25.17 -20.15 17.02
CA PRO A 257 -26.42 -20.90 16.86
C PRO A 257 -26.42 -21.92 15.72
N ASN A 258 -25.32 -22.05 14.96
CA ASN A 258 -25.27 -22.85 13.72
C ASN A 258 -25.36 -24.36 13.99
N ASP A 259 -24.64 -24.85 15.00
CA ASP A 259 -24.58 -26.26 15.44
C ASP A 259 -24.43 -27.28 14.29
N ALA A 260 -23.66 -26.95 13.25
CA ALA A 260 -23.65 -27.72 12.00
C ALA A 260 -23.19 -29.18 12.18
N ASN A 261 -22.47 -29.46 13.27
CA ASN A 261 -21.96 -30.79 13.65
C ASN A 261 -22.74 -31.42 14.83
N GLY A 262 -23.78 -30.78 15.36
CA GLY A 262 -24.58 -31.30 16.49
C GLY A 262 -23.84 -31.35 17.83
N LEU A 263 -22.83 -30.49 18.03
CA LEU A 263 -22.04 -30.39 19.26
C LEU A 263 -22.83 -29.76 20.42
N GLY A 264 -23.92 -29.05 20.12
CA GLY A 264 -24.85 -28.48 21.11
C GLY A 264 -25.74 -29.49 21.82
N SER A 265 -25.72 -30.76 21.43
CA SER A 265 -26.67 -31.77 21.90
C SER A 265 -26.60 -32.03 23.41
N GLY A 266 -27.72 -31.82 24.11
CA GLY A 266 -27.83 -31.99 25.57
C GLY A 266 -27.46 -30.74 26.39
N LEU A 267 -27.15 -29.63 25.72
CA LEU A 267 -26.97 -28.30 26.29
C LEU A 267 -28.22 -27.46 26.11
N THR A 268 -28.40 -26.47 26.98
CA THR A 268 -29.25 -25.30 26.74
C THR A 268 -28.57 -24.34 25.73
N PRO A 269 -29.34 -23.45 25.07
CA PRO A 269 -28.76 -22.42 24.20
C PRO A 269 -27.66 -21.59 24.88
N THR A 270 -27.82 -21.29 26.17
CA THR A 270 -26.87 -20.47 26.94
C THR A 270 -25.61 -21.25 27.34
N GLU A 271 -25.74 -22.50 27.77
CA GLU A 271 -24.59 -23.41 27.97
C GLU A 271 -23.74 -23.51 26.67
N PHE A 272 -24.40 -23.62 25.50
CA PHE A 272 -23.67 -23.76 24.23
C PHE A 272 -23.10 -22.43 23.71
N LYS A 273 -23.82 -21.31 23.89
CA LYS A 273 -23.31 -19.96 23.65
C LYS A 273 -22.05 -19.69 24.49
N THR A 274 -22.06 -20.12 25.76
CA THR A 274 -20.89 -20.04 26.66
C THR A 274 -19.70 -20.83 26.12
N ALA A 275 -19.90 -22.09 25.72
CA ALA A 275 -18.84 -22.92 25.14
C ALA A 275 -18.25 -22.29 23.86
N THR A 276 -19.11 -21.69 23.03
CA THR A 276 -18.72 -21.04 21.77
C THR A 276 -17.90 -19.76 22.02
N GLN A 277 -18.34 -18.89 22.95
CA GLN A 277 -17.59 -17.69 23.33
C GLN A 277 -16.19 -18.03 23.88
N LEU A 278 -16.09 -19.09 24.68
CA LEU A 278 -14.82 -19.56 25.23
C LEU A 278 -13.89 -20.12 24.14
N ALA A 279 -14.44 -20.84 23.17
CA ALA A 279 -13.68 -21.35 22.03
C ALA A 279 -13.18 -20.21 21.11
N ILE A 280 -13.86 -19.07 21.07
CA ILE A 280 -13.37 -17.86 20.39
C ILE A 280 -12.20 -17.25 21.16
N TYR A 281 -12.36 -16.98 22.47
CA TYR A 281 -11.28 -16.48 23.34
C TYR A 281 -10.03 -17.35 23.36
N TYR A 282 -10.19 -18.66 23.15
CA TYR A 282 -9.06 -19.57 22.97
C TYR A 282 -8.17 -19.18 21.81
N TYR A 283 -8.72 -18.68 20.71
CA TYR A 283 -7.95 -18.24 19.56
C TYR A 283 -7.63 -16.74 19.59
N THR A 284 -8.54 -15.86 20.04
CA THR A 284 -8.37 -14.39 19.99
C THR A 284 -7.48 -13.82 21.08
N ASP A 285 -7.51 -14.42 22.27
CA ASP A 285 -6.86 -13.88 23.48
C ASP A 285 -5.88 -14.89 24.13
N SER A 286 -5.69 -16.07 23.51
CA SER A 286 -4.82 -17.15 23.99
C SER A 286 -5.16 -17.75 25.35
N ILE A 287 -6.40 -17.56 25.82
CA ILE A 287 -6.85 -18.08 27.13
C ILE A 287 -7.40 -19.49 27.01
N ASP A 288 -7.21 -20.35 28.01
CA ASP A 288 -7.74 -21.72 28.01
C ASP A 288 -8.74 -21.94 29.16
N ALA A 289 -9.56 -22.98 29.08
CA ALA A 289 -10.60 -23.25 30.08
C ALA A 289 -10.07 -23.52 31.50
N ASN A 290 -8.77 -23.73 31.70
CA ASN A 290 -8.13 -23.86 33.02
C ASN A 290 -7.57 -22.51 33.53
N THR A 291 -7.43 -21.51 32.67
CA THR A 291 -6.90 -20.16 32.99
C THR A 291 -7.95 -19.04 32.87
N ILE A 292 -9.10 -19.29 32.23
CA ILE A 292 -10.15 -18.29 31.99
C ILE A 292 -10.81 -17.76 33.28
N GLU A 293 -10.76 -16.44 33.46
CA GLU A 293 -11.42 -15.71 34.54
C GLU A 293 -12.68 -15.00 34.00
N HIS A 294 -12.91 -13.70 34.28
CA HIS A 294 -13.96 -12.87 33.65
C HIS A 294 -15.40 -13.42 33.76
N GLY A 295 -15.71 -14.16 34.83
CA GLY A 295 -17.03 -14.76 35.10
C GLY A 295 -17.17 -16.21 34.63
N PHE A 296 -16.16 -16.77 33.96
CA PHE A 296 -16.19 -18.13 33.42
C PHE A 296 -15.53 -19.19 34.30
N GLN A 297 -15.08 -18.85 35.52
CA GLN A 297 -14.31 -19.76 36.39
C GLN A 297 -15.03 -21.10 36.67
N GLY A 298 -16.37 -21.07 36.72
CA GLY A 298 -17.22 -22.25 36.96
C GLY A 298 -17.11 -23.35 35.91
N ILE A 299 -16.50 -23.11 34.73
CA ILE A 299 -16.17 -24.16 33.76
C ILE A 299 -15.24 -25.25 34.33
N ARG A 300 -14.47 -24.91 35.38
CA ARG A 300 -13.54 -25.82 36.07
C ARG A 300 -14.26 -26.72 37.09
N GLU A 301 -15.49 -26.38 37.46
CA GLU A 301 -16.27 -27.04 38.50
C GLU A 301 -17.22 -28.12 37.95
N GLU A 302 -17.79 -28.94 38.83
CA GLU A 302 -18.74 -30.02 38.48
C GLU A 302 -19.91 -29.53 37.62
N GLU A 303 -20.44 -28.35 37.92
CA GLU A 303 -21.60 -27.75 37.24
C GLU A 303 -21.26 -27.30 35.81
N GLY A 304 -20.03 -26.86 35.56
CA GLY A 304 -19.56 -26.41 34.25
C GLY A 304 -19.13 -27.53 33.30
N LYS A 305 -19.08 -28.79 33.75
CA LYS A 305 -18.54 -29.93 32.99
C LYS A 305 -19.14 -30.14 31.60
N LYS A 306 -20.43 -29.87 31.42
CA LYS A 306 -21.09 -29.97 30.10
C LYS A 306 -20.56 -28.92 29.13
N VAL A 307 -20.47 -27.67 29.59
CA VAL A 307 -19.92 -26.55 28.82
C VAL A 307 -18.44 -26.80 28.52
N ARG A 308 -17.69 -27.37 29.47
CA ARG A 308 -16.30 -27.78 29.26
C ARG A 308 -16.18 -28.83 28.15
N ALA A 309 -16.99 -29.88 28.17
CA ALA A 309 -16.98 -30.91 27.14
C ALA A 309 -17.33 -30.34 25.74
N ALA A 310 -18.28 -29.41 25.68
CA ALA A 310 -18.64 -28.72 24.44
C ALA A 310 -17.52 -27.79 23.92
N PHE A 311 -16.86 -27.05 24.82
CA PHE A 311 -15.67 -26.25 24.51
C PHE A 311 -14.54 -27.15 23.97
N ASP A 312 -14.19 -28.23 24.68
CA ASP A 312 -13.13 -29.15 24.27
C ASP A 312 -13.46 -29.80 22.91
N ALA A 313 -14.74 -30.09 22.62
CA ALA A 313 -15.21 -30.59 21.33
C ALA A 313 -15.12 -29.55 20.19
N LEU A 314 -15.44 -28.27 20.46
CA LEU A 314 -15.26 -27.17 19.51
C LEU A 314 -13.79 -26.96 19.14
N ILE A 315 -12.89 -26.99 20.13
CA ILE A 315 -11.43 -26.91 19.89
C ILE A 315 -10.95 -28.14 19.12
N ALA A 316 -11.38 -29.36 19.49
CA ALA A 316 -11.02 -30.57 18.77
C ALA A 316 -11.50 -30.56 17.30
N TYR A 317 -12.70 -30.02 17.04
CA TYR A 317 -13.15 -29.79 15.67
C TYR A 317 -12.28 -28.73 14.97
N ALA A 318 -12.03 -27.56 15.58
CA ALA A 318 -11.21 -26.50 14.99
C ALA A 318 -9.77 -26.97 14.66
N GLU A 319 -9.19 -27.85 15.48
CA GLU A 319 -7.89 -28.48 15.25
C GLU A 319 -7.90 -29.70 14.31
N SER A 320 -9.07 -30.20 13.90
CA SER A 320 -9.18 -31.30 12.93
C SER A 320 -8.68 -30.89 11.52
N PRO A 321 -8.36 -31.86 10.64
CA PRO A 321 -8.07 -31.59 9.23
C PRO A 321 -9.33 -31.27 8.39
N GLU A 322 -10.53 -31.33 8.98
CA GLU A 322 -11.78 -31.00 8.28
C GLU A 322 -11.89 -29.50 8.07
N THR A 323 -12.56 -29.08 7.00
CA THR A 323 -12.78 -27.66 6.66
C THR A 323 -14.26 -27.31 6.80
N ALA A 324 -14.55 -26.11 7.32
CA ALA A 324 -15.88 -25.52 7.15
C ALA A 324 -16.19 -25.32 5.64
N PRO A 325 -17.45 -25.24 5.23
CA PRO A 325 -17.84 -24.98 3.84
C PRO A 325 -17.19 -23.68 3.31
N ALA A 326 -16.71 -23.70 2.07
CA ALA A 326 -15.98 -22.56 1.49
C ALA A 326 -16.85 -21.30 1.29
N ASP A 327 -18.17 -21.46 1.27
CA ASP A 327 -19.18 -20.40 1.23
C ASP A 327 -19.60 -19.89 2.63
N PHE A 328 -19.19 -20.56 3.71
CA PHE A 328 -19.43 -20.12 5.08
C PHE A 328 -18.45 -19.01 5.48
N LYS A 329 -18.72 -17.79 5.03
CA LYS A 329 -17.91 -16.60 5.36
C LYS A 329 -18.27 -16.06 6.75
N LEU A 330 -17.42 -15.19 7.30
CA LEU A 330 -17.64 -14.54 8.59
C LEU A 330 -17.83 -13.03 8.42
N ASN A 331 -18.72 -12.45 9.24
CA ASN A 331 -18.79 -11.02 9.46
C ASN A 331 -17.97 -10.67 10.71
N MET A 332 -17.03 -9.74 10.62
CA MET A 332 -16.47 -9.04 11.78
C MET A 332 -17.12 -7.66 11.89
N PHE A 333 -17.34 -7.20 13.11
CA PHE A 333 -17.83 -5.86 13.42
C PHE A 333 -16.77 -5.14 14.25
N SER A 334 -15.97 -4.31 13.58
CA SER A 334 -14.93 -3.51 14.25
C SER A 334 -15.56 -2.29 14.90
N CYS A 335 -15.22 -2.03 16.16
CA CYS A 335 -15.72 -0.85 16.86
C CYS A 335 -14.99 0.42 16.40
N ASN A 336 -15.69 1.56 16.39
CA ASN A 336 -15.09 2.88 16.19
C ASN A 336 -14.41 3.45 17.45
N ASN A 337 -14.68 2.86 18.62
CA ASN A 337 -14.12 3.25 19.90
C ASN A 337 -13.24 2.09 20.44
N GLY A 338 -11.92 2.29 20.45
CA GLY A 338 -10.94 1.28 20.85
C GLY A 338 -10.96 0.85 22.32
N LYS A 339 -11.86 1.40 23.15
CA LYS A 339 -12.16 0.86 24.49
C LYS A 339 -13.08 -0.36 24.44
N TYR A 340 -13.87 -0.50 23.37
CA TYR A 340 -14.91 -1.50 23.22
C TYR A 340 -14.43 -2.67 22.37
N GLN A 341 -14.88 -3.87 22.72
CA GLN A 341 -14.55 -5.10 22.02
C GLN A 341 -15.03 -5.06 20.56
N ASN A 342 -14.22 -5.58 19.65
CA ASN A 342 -14.69 -5.98 18.33
C ASN A 342 -15.60 -7.22 18.50
N LEU A 343 -16.50 -7.44 17.55
CA LEU A 343 -17.54 -8.47 17.65
C LEU A 343 -17.53 -9.37 16.42
N ILE A 344 -17.43 -10.68 16.62
CA ILE A 344 -17.58 -11.66 15.53
C ILE A 344 -19.06 -12.06 15.38
N GLY A 345 -19.54 -12.02 14.14
CA GLY A 345 -20.87 -12.45 13.74
C GLY A 345 -20.99 -13.96 13.55
N THR A 346 -22.22 -14.42 13.52
CA THR A 346 -22.60 -15.83 13.35
C THR A 346 -23.29 -16.14 12.03
N ASN A 347 -23.66 -15.12 11.26
CA ASN A 347 -24.44 -15.24 10.03
C ASN A 347 -23.90 -14.33 8.92
N TYR A 348 -23.42 -14.93 7.83
CA TYR A 348 -22.93 -14.15 6.68
C TYR A 348 -24.09 -13.55 5.88
N LYS A 349 -23.95 -12.27 5.50
CA LYS A 349 -24.84 -11.60 4.55
C LYS A 349 -24.01 -10.81 3.54
N GLN A 350 -24.27 -11.03 2.25
CA GLN A 350 -23.65 -10.33 1.12
C GLN A 350 -24.26 -8.93 0.86
N ASP A 351 -25.38 -8.60 1.53
CA ASP A 351 -26.17 -7.40 1.29
C ASP A 351 -25.38 -6.11 1.56
N GLY A 352 -25.38 -5.18 0.60
CA GLY A 352 -24.65 -3.90 0.74
C GLY A 352 -23.11 -4.00 0.66
N LEU A 353 -22.54 -5.21 0.64
CA LEU A 353 -21.10 -5.42 0.46
C LEU A 353 -20.69 -5.33 -1.02
N LEU A 354 -19.56 -4.69 -1.26
CA LEU A 354 -18.87 -4.68 -2.55
C LEU A 354 -17.68 -5.62 -2.48
N TYR A 355 -17.56 -6.54 -3.43
CA TYR A 355 -16.36 -7.35 -3.56
C TYR A 355 -15.15 -6.46 -3.88
N THR A 356 -14.06 -6.62 -3.15
CA THR A 356 -12.85 -5.82 -3.38
C THR A 356 -12.04 -6.42 -4.53
N LEU A 357 -11.60 -5.56 -5.45
CA LEU A 357 -10.65 -5.88 -6.51
C LEU A 357 -9.44 -4.97 -6.38
N LEU A 358 -8.32 -5.51 -5.87
CA LEU A 358 -7.08 -4.76 -5.68
C LEU A 358 -6.26 -4.72 -6.97
N MET A 359 -5.73 -3.54 -7.30
CA MET A 359 -4.71 -3.34 -8.34
C MET A 359 -3.51 -2.61 -7.73
N GLU A 360 -2.41 -3.34 -7.56
CA GLU A 360 -1.19 -2.87 -6.89
C GLU A 360 -0.20 -2.25 -7.89
N ASP A 361 0.40 -1.10 -7.54
CA ASP A 361 1.58 -0.59 -8.25
C ASP A 361 2.85 -0.77 -7.43
N GLU A 362 3.93 -1.10 -8.14
CA GLU A 362 5.27 -1.05 -7.58
C GLU A 362 5.85 0.36 -7.68
N LYS A 363 6.34 0.88 -6.55
CA LYS A 363 6.92 2.21 -6.47
C LYS A 363 8.26 2.25 -7.20
N LEU A 364 8.42 3.20 -8.11
CA LEU A 364 9.69 3.40 -8.80
C LEU A 364 10.73 4.01 -7.84
N PRO A 365 12.03 3.77 -8.08
CA PRO A 365 13.10 4.52 -7.42
C PRO A 365 12.88 6.03 -7.59
N ALA A 366 13.18 6.81 -6.56
CA ALA A 366 13.02 8.26 -6.64
C ALA A 366 13.87 8.84 -7.77
N ARG A 367 13.24 9.65 -8.64
CA ARG A 367 13.87 10.37 -9.75
C ARG A 367 13.81 11.88 -9.48
N LYS A 368 14.74 12.64 -10.06
CA LYS A 368 14.78 14.11 -9.96
C LYS A 368 15.18 14.78 -11.27
N SER A 369 14.90 16.06 -11.38
CA SER A 369 15.48 16.95 -12.38
C SER A 369 16.62 17.76 -11.79
N VAL A 370 17.61 18.12 -12.61
CA VAL A 370 18.69 19.05 -12.28
C VAL A 370 18.76 20.11 -13.37
N SER A 371 18.44 21.35 -13.01
CA SER A 371 18.58 22.51 -13.89
C SER A 371 20.05 22.91 -14.04
N VAL A 372 20.38 23.50 -15.19
CA VAL A 372 21.69 24.09 -15.48
C VAL A 372 21.50 25.46 -16.13
N GLU A 373 22.26 26.47 -15.71
CA GLU A 373 22.30 27.81 -16.29
C GLU A 373 23.72 28.19 -16.76
N LYS A 374 23.80 28.98 -17.84
CA LYS A 374 25.05 29.49 -18.40
C LYS A 374 25.17 31.00 -18.23
N VAL A 375 26.30 31.45 -17.69
CA VAL A 375 26.66 32.86 -17.53
C VAL A 375 27.96 33.17 -18.26
N TRP A 376 28.06 34.37 -18.83
CA TRP A 376 29.27 34.90 -19.48
C TRP A 376 29.74 36.15 -18.76
N MET A 377 31.03 36.24 -18.45
CA MET A 377 31.65 37.35 -17.72
C MET A 377 32.87 37.92 -18.44
N GLY A 378 33.09 39.23 -18.30
CA GLY A 378 34.29 39.93 -18.74
C GLY A 378 35.50 39.68 -17.84
N GLU A 379 36.65 40.28 -18.17
CA GLU A 379 37.90 40.17 -17.39
C GLU A 379 37.74 40.73 -15.96
N ASP A 380 36.90 41.76 -15.81
CA ASP A 380 36.49 42.39 -14.55
C ASP A 380 35.48 41.55 -13.74
N GLY A 381 34.87 40.52 -14.35
CA GLY A 381 33.80 39.73 -13.77
C GLY A 381 32.39 40.30 -13.99
N ALA A 382 32.24 41.40 -14.74
CA ALA A 382 30.93 41.92 -15.10
C ALA A 382 30.23 41.00 -16.13
N PRO A 383 28.90 40.81 -16.07
CA PRO A 383 28.19 40.05 -17.10
C PRO A 383 28.34 40.65 -18.49
N ILE A 384 28.60 39.82 -19.49
CA ILE A 384 28.72 40.22 -20.90
C ILE A 384 27.71 39.49 -21.79
N ALA A 385 27.45 40.04 -22.98
CA ALA A 385 26.73 39.31 -24.01
C ALA A 385 27.53 38.06 -24.43
N ALA A 386 26.82 36.95 -24.66
CA ALA A 386 27.44 35.71 -25.09
C ALA A 386 28.13 35.88 -26.46
N PRO A 387 29.37 35.37 -26.64
CA PRO A 387 30.11 35.50 -27.90
C PRO A 387 29.68 34.49 -28.98
N VAL A 388 28.78 33.55 -28.65
CA VAL A 388 28.28 32.48 -29.52
C VAL A 388 26.81 32.24 -29.31
N GLU A 389 26.15 31.65 -30.31
CA GLU A 389 24.72 31.33 -30.25
C GLU A 389 24.41 30.20 -29.28
N SER A 390 25.28 29.20 -29.13
CA SER A 390 25.10 28.12 -28.15
C SER A 390 26.43 27.52 -27.66
N ILE A 391 26.36 26.80 -26.54
CA ILE A 391 27.36 25.82 -26.08
C ILE A 391 26.70 24.46 -25.85
N GLU A 392 27.50 23.42 -25.63
CA GLU A 392 27.05 22.11 -25.17
C GLU A 392 27.64 21.81 -23.78
N VAL A 393 26.80 21.27 -22.88
CA VAL A 393 27.21 20.79 -21.55
C VAL A 393 26.86 19.32 -21.40
N GLU A 394 27.73 18.57 -20.74
CA GLU A 394 27.61 17.16 -20.44
C GLU A 394 27.31 16.97 -18.94
N LEU A 395 26.40 16.06 -18.62
CA LEU A 395 26.09 15.64 -17.26
C LEU A 395 27.11 14.63 -16.74
N LEU A 396 27.51 14.77 -15.49
CA LEU A 396 28.34 13.79 -14.78
C LEU A 396 27.54 13.19 -13.62
N LYS A 397 27.68 11.87 -13.42
CA LYS A 397 27.10 11.08 -12.33
C LYS A 397 28.26 10.64 -11.43
N ASN A 398 28.28 11.10 -10.19
CA ASN A 398 29.36 10.84 -9.22
C ASN A 398 30.78 11.19 -9.74
N GLY A 399 30.88 12.20 -10.61
CA GLY A 399 32.14 12.62 -11.25
C GLY A 399 32.49 11.91 -12.56
N GLU A 400 31.73 10.89 -12.97
CA GLU A 400 31.92 10.19 -14.25
C GLU A 400 30.97 10.75 -15.32
N ALA A 401 31.45 10.89 -16.56
CA ALA A 401 30.63 11.39 -17.67
C ALA A 401 29.52 10.41 -18.05
N THR A 402 28.27 10.87 -18.15
CA THR A 402 27.13 10.01 -18.51
C THR A 402 26.89 9.88 -20.01
N GLY A 403 27.61 10.67 -20.83
CA GLY A 403 27.32 10.86 -22.25
C GLY A 403 26.03 11.65 -22.53
N SER A 404 25.25 12.02 -21.50
CA SER A 404 24.04 12.82 -21.66
C SER A 404 24.40 14.29 -21.76
N LYS A 405 23.98 14.93 -22.85
CA LYS A 405 24.35 16.32 -23.15
C LYS A 405 23.15 17.21 -23.43
N LYS A 406 23.31 18.52 -23.21
CA LYS A 406 22.31 19.56 -23.49
C LYS A 406 22.99 20.76 -24.15
N SER A 407 22.34 21.31 -25.18
CA SER A 407 22.71 22.61 -25.73
C SER A 407 22.07 23.74 -24.93
N LEU A 408 22.82 24.82 -24.72
CA LEU A 408 22.39 26.05 -24.04
C LEU A 408 22.62 27.21 -25.02
N GLY A 409 21.56 27.88 -25.50
CA GLY A 409 21.72 28.89 -26.55
C GLY A 409 20.45 29.46 -27.18
N ALA A 410 20.65 30.46 -28.04
CA ALA A 410 19.65 31.36 -28.60
C ALA A 410 18.53 30.62 -29.37
N GLY A 411 17.31 30.75 -28.86
CA GLY A 411 16.13 29.99 -29.29
C GLY A 411 15.42 29.36 -28.09
N GLY A 412 16.21 28.96 -27.08
CA GLY A 412 15.80 28.81 -25.69
C GLY A 412 16.56 29.77 -24.79
N SER A 413 16.26 29.77 -23.49
CA SER A 413 17.08 30.47 -22.50
C SER A 413 18.50 29.89 -22.42
N TRP A 414 19.45 30.62 -21.82
CA TRP A 414 20.73 30.07 -21.32
C TRP A 414 20.53 29.14 -20.11
N LYS A 415 19.45 28.36 -20.11
CA LYS A 415 19.05 27.40 -19.07
C LYS A 415 18.52 26.13 -19.74
N ALA A 416 18.83 24.98 -19.16
CA ALA A 416 18.28 23.67 -19.54
C ALA A 416 17.99 22.83 -18.29
N SER A 417 17.35 21.68 -18.47
CA SER A 417 17.18 20.66 -17.43
C SER A 417 17.67 19.30 -17.93
N PHE A 418 18.31 18.56 -17.03
CA PHE A 418 18.48 17.12 -17.11
C PHE A 418 17.41 16.49 -16.22
N ASP A 419 16.39 15.92 -16.85
CA ASP A 419 15.22 15.35 -16.19
C ASP A 419 15.37 13.83 -16.05
N ASP A 420 14.54 13.24 -15.19
CA ASP A 420 14.47 11.78 -14.98
C ASP A 420 15.82 11.15 -14.57
N LEU A 421 16.46 11.72 -13.55
CA LEU A 421 17.73 11.26 -12.99
C LEU A 421 17.55 10.48 -11.69
N ASP A 422 18.24 9.35 -11.53
CA ASP A 422 18.23 8.56 -10.28
C ASP A 422 18.66 9.40 -9.06
N VAL A 423 17.89 9.40 -7.97
CA VAL A 423 18.34 10.04 -6.72
C VAL A 423 19.39 9.18 -5.99
N LYS A 424 19.30 7.85 -6.13
CA LYS A 424 20.18 6.87 -5.45
C LYS A 424 20.73 5.82 -6.41
N THR A 425 21.91 5.31 -6.10
CA THR A 425 22.50 4.13 -6.75
C THR A 425 21.75 2.85 -6.35
N ALA A 426 22.04 1.72 -7.02
CA ALA A 426 21.39 0.44 -6.73
C ALA A 426 21.66 -0.07 -5.29
N ASP A 427 22.77 0.33 -4.68
CA ASP A 427 23.14 0.10 -3.27
C ASP A 427 22.54 1.12 -2.28
N GLY A 428 21.78 2.11 -2.76
CA GLY A 428 21.07 3.09 -1.92
C GLY A 428 21.87 4.36 -1.57
N THR A 429 23.10 4.50 -2.05
CA THR A 429 23.93 5.71 -1.88
C THR A 429 23.38 6.88 -2.70
N ASP A 430 23.38 8.10 -2.16
CA ASP A 430 22.90 9.28 -2.89
C ASP A 430 23.80 9.62 -4.07
N ILE A 431 23.19 9.95 -5.22
CA ILE A 431 23.91 10.32 -6.44
C ILE A 431 24.15 11.84 -6.45
N VAL A 432 25.39 12.22 -6.77
CA VAL A 432 25.76 13.61 -7.02
C VAL A 432 25.90 13.84 -8.52
N TYR A 433 25.07 14.74 -9.04
CA TYR A 433 25.15 15.23 -10.41
C TYR A 433 25.86 16.57 -10.50
N THR A 434 26.79 16.66 -11.44
CA THR A 434 27.46 17.92 -11.85
C THR A 434 27.42 18.04 -13.38
N VAL A 435 27.90 19.16 -13.92
CA VAL A 435 27.99 19.39 -15.37
C VAL A 435 29.41 19.80 -15.76
N ARG A 436 29.77 19.58 -17.03
CA ARG A 436 31.00 20.05 -17.67
C ARG A 436 30.69 20.64 -19.05
N GLU A 437 31.29 21.76 -19.40
CA GLU A 437 31.27 22.34 -20.74
C GLU A 437 32.12 21.50 -21.70
N THR A 438 31.53 21.12 -22.84
CA THR A 438 32.26 20.31 -23.82
C THR A 438 33.28 21.16 -24.58
N GLY A 439 34.49 20.63 -24.78
CA GLY A 439 35.58 21.37 -25.41
C GLY A 439 36.44 22.17 -24.42
N GLU A 440 36.16 22.11 -23.12
CA GLU A 440 37.07 22.58 -22.09
C GLU A 440 38.34 21.69 -22.01
N SER A 441 39.50 22.33 -21.83
CA SER A 441 40.78 21.73 -21.46
C SER A 441 41.43 22.55 -20.35
N ASP A 442 41.84 21.91 -19.26
CA ASP A 442 42.53 22.54 -18.12
C ASP A 442 41.82 23.79 -17.55
N GLY A 443 40.48 23.74 -17.39
CA GLY A 443 39.70 24.88 -16.89
C GLY A 443 39.51 26.01 -17.90
N VAL A 444 39.87 25.80 -19.17
CA VAL A 444 39.80 26.82 -20.23
C VAL A 444 39.07 26.29 -21.45
N VAL A 445 38.20 27.13 -22.03
CA VAL A 445 37.56 26.91 -23.33
C VAL A 445 37.89 28.06 -24.28
N GLU A 446 38.13 27.77 -25.56
CA GLU A 446 38.33 28.80 -26.58
C GLU A 446 37.07 28.95 -27.44
N VAL A 447 36.50 30.15 -27.44
CA VAL A 447 35.21 30.45 -28.05
C VAL A 447 35.33 31.75 -28.85
N ALA A 448 35.01 31.69 -30.15
CA ALA A 448 35.14 32.81 -31.09
C ALA A 448 36.53 33.49 -31.06
N GLY A 449 37.61 32.70 -30.92
CA GLY A 449 38.99 33.18 -30.85
C GLY A 449 39.37 33.87 -29.54
N LYS A 450 38.55 33.74 -28.48
CA LYS A 450 38.83 34.25 -27.14
C LYS A 450 38.87 33.11 -26.14
N LYS A 451 39.80 33.16 -25.18
CA LYS A 451 39.93 32.16 -24.11
C LYS A 451 39.10 32.57 -22.91
N PHE A 452 38.33 31.63 -22.37
CA PHE A 452 37.53 31.81 -21.17
C PHE A 452 37.94 30.79 -20.11
N GLU A 453 38.08 31.23 -18.87
CA GLU A 453 38.20 30.36 -17.71
C GLU A 453 36.80 29.87 -17.33
N VAL A 454 36.63 28.56 -17.21
CA VAL A 454 35.37 27.90 -16.91
C VAL A 454 35.27 27.67 -15.41
N ALA A 455 34.15 28.08 -14.81
CA ALA A 455 33.85 27.86 -13.41
C ALA A 455 32.48 27.20 -13.24
N TYR A 456 32.39 26.25 -12.32
CA TYR A 456 31.18 25.52 -11.99
C TYR A 456 30.68 25.91 -10.60
N GLY A 457 29.37 26.03 -10.43
CA GLY A 457 28.74 26.37 -9.16
C GLY A 457 27.31 25.87 -9.04
N GLY A 458 26.63 26.29 -7.98
CA GLY A 458 25.27 25.84 -7.67
C GLY A 458 25.23 24.44 -7.04
N ASN A 459 24.04 23.84 -6.97
CA ASN A 459 23.82 22.51 -6.42
C ASN A 459 22.58 21.85 -7.06
N MET A 460 22.38 20.55 -6.83
CA MET A 460 21.26 19.80 -7.44
C MET A 460 19.85 20.15 -6.94
N GLY A 461 19.70 21.09 -6.00
CA GLY A 461 18.41 21.60 -5.51
C GLY A 461 18.07 22.95 -6.12
N ASP A 462 19.00 23.89 -6.06
CA ASP A 462 18.83 25.26 -6.57
C ASP A 462 19.13 25.39 -8.08
N GLY A 463 19.86 24.43 -8.65
CA GLY A 463 20.36 24.43 -10.02
C GLY A 463 21.88 24.56 -10.08
N LEU A 464 22.47 24.05 -11.17
CA LEU A 464 23.89 24.13 -11.47
C LEU A 464 24.18 25.35 -12.35
N THR A 465 25.36 25.95 -12.20
CA THR A 465 25.80 27.09 -13.01
C THR A 465 27.12 26.77 -13.69
N VAL A 466 27.20 27.03 -14.99
CA VAL A 466 28.44 27.08 -15.76
C VAL A 466 28.74 28.55 -16.07
N ALA A 467 29.94 29.01 -15.77
CA ALA A 467 30.34 30.40 -15.94
C ALA A 467 31.64 30.51 -16.74
N ASN A 468 31.61 31.22 -17.86
CA ASN A 468 32.81 31.52 -18.65
C ASN A 468 33.28 32.95 -18.38
N LYS A 469 34.43 33.11 -17.74
CA LYS A 469 35.06 34.40 -17.51
C LYS A 469 36.15 34.66 -18.55
N LEU A 470 36.08 35.79 -19.25
CA LEU A 470 37.07 36.16 -20.26
C LEU A 470 38.47 36.25 -19.63
N LYS A 471 39.43 35.48 -20.16
CA LYS A 471 40.80 35.45 -19.69
C LYS A 471 41.58 36.60 -20.32
N LYS A 472 42.21 37.45 -19.49
CA LYS A 472 43.09 38.52 -19.99
C LYS A 472 44.17 37.92 -20.89
N ALA A 473 44.35 38.48 -22.08
CA ALA A 473 45.50 38.16 -22.91
C ALA A 473 46.79 38.51 -22.15
N ALA A 474 47.78 37.62 -22.15
CA ALA A 474 49.10 37.96 -21.66
C ALA A 474 49.68 39.05 -22.58
N ASP A 475 50.18 40.13 -21.97
CA ASP A 475 50.94 41.13 -22.70
C ASP A 475 52.16 40.43 -23.35
N PRO A 476 52.53 40.77 -24.61
CA PRO A 476 53.70 40.16 -25.23
C PRO A 476 54.93 40.36 -24.34
N VAL A 477 55.62 39.26 -24.01
CA VAL A 477 56.95 39.39 -23.42
C VAL A 477 57.84 40.08 -24.44
N ASP A 478 58.43 41.22 -24.05
CA ASP A 478 59.47 41.85 -24.86
C ASP A 478 60.54 40.79 -25.18
N PRO A 479 61.01 40.71 -26.44
CA PRO A 479 62.06 39.78 -26.79
C PRO A 479 63.29 40.08 -25.94
N VAL A 480 63.76 39.08 -25.18
CA VAL A 480 65.03 39.19 -24.48
C VAL A 480 66.12 39.48 -25.52
N ASP A 481 66.90 40.54 -25.29
CA ASP A 481 68.04 40.85 -26.13
C ASP A 481 68.94 39.61 -26.23
N PRO A 482 69.44 39.25 -27.43
CA PRO A 482 70.31 38.11 -27.58
C PRO A 482 71.57 38.32 -26.72
N VAL A 483 71.80 37.40 -25.79
CA VAL A 483 73.06 37.35 -25.05
C VAL A 483 74.21 37.18 -26.03
N ASP A 484 75.25 37.99 -25.85
CA ASP A 484 76.46 37.92 -26.67
C ASP A 484 77.03 36.49 -26.64
N PRO A 485 77.47 35.91 -27.78
CA PRO A 485 78.01 34.57 -27.80
C PRO A 485 79.20 34.46 -26.84
N ALA A 486 79.15 33.48 -25.93
CA ALA A 486 80.33 33.14 -25.14
C ALA A 486 81.47 32.69 -26.07
N ASP A 487 82.70 33.13 -25.77
CA ASP A 487 83.89 32.70 -26.51
C ASP A 487 83.96 31.16 -26.59
N PRO A 488 84.34 30.59 -27.75
CA PRO A 488 84.40 29.15 -27.91
C PRO A 488 85.44 28.54 -26.95
N VAL A 489 84.99 27.59 -26.14
CA VAL A 489 85.88 26.77 -25.32
C VAL A 489 86.74 25.87 -26.21
N ASP A 490 88.03 25.74 -25.89
CA ASP A 490 88.94 24.84 -26.60
C ASP A 490 88.39 23.39 -26.57
N PRO A 491 88.51 22.64 -27.68
CA PRO A 491 88.06 21.25 -27.74
C PRO A 491 88.89 20.38 -26.79
N VAL A 492 88.20 19.64 -25.92
CA VAL A 492 88.81 18.58 -25.11
C VAL A 492 89.20 17.40 -26.00
N ASP A 493 90.36 16.80 -25.73
CA ASP A 493 90.83 15.61 -26.45
C ASP A 493 89.82 14.46 -26.34
N PRO A 494 89.62 13.68 -27.43
CA PRO A 494 88.72 12.53 -27.40
C PRO A 494 89.25 11.44 -26.45
N VAL A 495 88.38 10.95 -25.57
CA VAL A 495 88.66 9.76 -24.77
C VAL A 495 88.60 8.49 -25.64
N ASP A 496 89.53 7.56 -25.41
CA ASP A 496 89.57 6.29 -26.12
C ASP A 496 88.25 5.50 -25.95
N PRO A 497 87.76 4.82 -27.00
CA PRO A 497 86.56 4.01 -26.91
C PRO A 497 86.79 2.78 -26.02
N VAL A 498 85.83 2.51 -25.13
CA VAL A 498 85.81 1.26 -24.35
C VAL A 498 85.40 0.08 -25.23
N ASP A 499 86.07 -1.06 -25.04
CA ASP A 499 85.79 -2.29 -25.79
C ASP A 499 84.34 -2.78 -25.57
N PRO A 500 83.68 -3.33 -26.61
CA PRO A 500 82.36 -3.95 -26.47
C PRO A 500 82.40 -5.15 -25.54
N VAL A 501 81.39 -5.29 -24.67
CA VAL A 501 81.15 -6.53 -23.93
C VAL A 501 80.43 -7.55 -24.82
N ASP A 502 80.85 -8.81 -24.77
CA ASP A 502 80.24 -9.89 -25.54
C ASP A 502 78.75 -10.08 -25.18
N PRO A 503 77.88 -10.37 -26.17
CA PRO A 503 76.47 -10.63 -25.92
C PRO A 503 76.27 -11.97 -25.19
N VAL A 504 75.38 -11.99 -24.20
CA VAL A 504 74.97 -13.22 -23.50
C VAL A 504 74.00 -14.05 -24.35
N ASP A 505 74.21 -15.36 -24.36
CA ASP A 505 73.40 -16.31 -25.14
C ASP A 505 71.92 -16.34 -24.71
N PRO A 506 70.96 -16.53 -25.65
CA PRO A 506 69.55 -16.64 -25.32
C PRO A 506 69.22 -17.89 -24.49
N VAL A 507 68.47 -17.71 -23.40
CA VAL A 507 67.90 -18.83 -22.63
C VAL A 507 66.80 -19.50 -23.44
N LYS A 508 66.81 -20.84 -23.51
CA LYS A 508 65.79 -21.62 -24.25
C LYS A 508 64.39 -21.47 -23.63
N PRO A 509 63.32 -21.47 -24.44
CA PRO A 509 61.95 -21.52 -23.93
C PRO A 509 61.72 -22.77 -23.09
N VAL A 510 60.89 -22.64 -22.05
CA VAL A 510 60.29 -23.77 -21.34
C VAL A 510 58.99 -24.19 -22.03
N ASP A 511 58.75 -25.50 -22.10
CA ASP A 511 57.56 -26.05 -22.75
C ASP A 511 56.27 -25.70 -22.00
N PRO A 512 55.11 -25.56 -22.69
CA PRO A 512 53.83 -25.30 -22.04
C PRO A 512 53.40 -26.47 -21.15
N VAL A 513 52.76 -26.15 -20.01
CA VAL A 513 52.04 -27.14 -19.21
C VAL A 513 50.63 -27.35 -19.75
N ASP A 514 50.19 -28.61 -19.81
CA ASP A 514 48.85 -28.99 -20.27
C ASP A 514 47.74 -28.38 -19.39
N PRO A 515 46.59 -28.02 -19.97
CA PRO A 515 45.45 -27.49 -19.22
C PRO A 515 44.79 -28.58 -18.36
N VAL A 516 44.41 -28.21 -17.14
CA VAL A 516 43.62 -29.07 -16.24
C VAL A 516 42.13 -29.04 -16.58
N ASP A 517 41.47 -30.21 -16.48
CA ASP A 517 40.04 -30.37 -16.77
C ASP A 517 39.13 -29.52 -15.85
N PRO A 518 37.98 -29.02 -16.35
CA PRO A 518 37.05 -28.24 -15.53
C PRO A 518 36.38 -29.05 -14.42
N VAL A 519 36.44 -28.55 -13.18
CA VAL A 519 35.68 -29.12 -12.06
C VAL A 519 34.20 -28.74 -12.20
N LYS A 520 33.30 -29.72 -11.94
CA LYS A 520 31.85 -29.50 -11.99
C LYS A 520 31.39 -28.51 -10.90
N PRO A 521 30.33 -27.70 -11.13
CA PRO A 521 29.81 -26.79 -10.11
C PRO A 521 29.30 -27.53 -8.87
N VAL A 522 29.66 -27.02 -7.70
CA VAL A 522 29.01 -27.39 -6.43
C VAL A 522 27.83 -26.45 -6.22
N GLY A 523 26.68 -26.97 -5.79
CA GLY A 523 25.47 -26.17 -5.53
C GLY A 523 25.63 -25.23 -4.33
N PRO A 524 24.75 -24.20 -4.21
CA PRO A 524 24.84 -23.22 -3.14
C PRO A 524 24.54 -23.84 -1.77
N GLY A 525 25.38 -23.51 -0.79
CA GLY A 525 25.12 -23.70 0.64
C GLY A 525 25.24 -22.36 1.35
N ASP A 526 24.38 -22.11 2.33
CA ASP A 526 24.20 -20.80 2.98
C ASP A 526 25.44 -20.32 3.77
N PRO A 527 25.70 -19.00 3.82
CA PRO A 527 26.75 -18.43 4.66
C PRO A 527 26.21 -18.02 6.05
N GLU A 528 26.49 -18.82 7.07
CA GLU A 528 26.42 -18.35 8.46
C GLU A 528 27.74 -17.72 8.92
N GLY A 529 27.63 -16.57 9.62
CA GLY A 529 28.51 -16.22 10.75
C GLY A 529 29.96 -15.82 10.49
N LEU A 530 30.21 -14.52 10.23
CA LEU A 530 31.51 -13.90 10.51
C LEU A 530 31.49 -13.17 11.85
N THR A 531 32.26 -13.68 12.83
CA THR A 531 32.60 -12.94 14.06
C THR A 531 34.04 -12.42 13.99
N SER A 532 34.24 -11.25 14.59
CA SER A 532 35.46 -10.43 14.57
C SER A 532 36.68 -11.03 15.31
N GLY A 533 37.91 -10.58 14.99
CA GLY A 533 38.91 -10.46 16.07
C GLY A 533 40.43 -10.45 15.78
N LYS A 534 40.97 -9.32 15.30
CA LYS A 534 42.27 -8.67 15.72
C LYS A 534 43.55 -9.51 15.97
N ALA A 535 44.63 -9.18 15.23
CA ALA A 535 45.94 -8.64 15.71
C ALA A 535 46.97 -8.60 14.53
N ASN A 536 47.58 -7.48 14.13
CA ASN A 536 48.76 -6.77 14.70
C ASN A 536 50.05 -7.63 14.78
N ALA A 537 51.26 -7.18 14.35
CA ALA A 537 51.69 -5.91 13.71
C ALA A 537 53.16 -5.97 13.19
N SER A 538 53.69 -4.83 12.70
CA SER A 538 55.12 -4.38 12.68
C SER A 538 56.04 -4.85 11.51
N VAL A 539 57.01 -4.07 10.96
CA VAL A 539 57.46 -2.65 11.13
C VAL A 539 58.33 -2.17 9.93
N ASP A 540 58.26 -0.87 9.57
CA ASP A 540 59.21 0.04 8.82
C ASP A 540 59.97 -0.40 7.52
N ARG A 541 60.34 0.46 6.54
CA ARG A 541 60.15 1.91 6.18
C ARG A 541 60.54 2.09 4.69
N ASP A 542 60.55 3.23 3.98
CA ASP A 542 60.40 4.70 4.18
C ASP A 542 59.70 5.30 2.91
N GLY A 543 59.24 6.56 2.81
CA GLY A 543 59.24 7.67 3.78
C GLY A 543 58.86 9.08 3.25
N TRP A 544 58.71 9.34 1.93
CA TRP A 544 58.52 10.71 1.42
C TRP A 544 57.13 11.31 1.71
N ARG A 545 57.09 12.58 2.13
CA ARG A 545 55.86 13.34 2.48
C ARG A 545 55.61 14.48 1.50
N VAL A 546 54.35 14.76 1.20
CA VAL A 546 53.85 16.13 0.93
C VAL A 546 52.58 16.34 1.76
N VAL A 547 52.31 17.58 2.17
CA VAL A 547 51.41 17.93 3.28
C VAL A 547 50.09 18.51 2.77
N ALA A 548 48.95 18.03 3.30
CA ALA A 548 47.63 18.60 3.03
C ALA A 548 47.29 19.78 3.98
N PRO A 549 46.65 20.86 3.50
CA PRO A 549 46.11 21.90 4.35
C PRO A 549 44.73 21.56 4.92
N LYS A 550 44.64 21.70 6.23
CA LYS A 550 43.50 21.63 7.17
C LYS A 550 42.09 21.94 6.62
N SER A 551 41.13 21.09 6.98
CA SER A 551 39.70 21.42 7.05
C SER A 551 39.41 22.49 8.13
N PRO A 552 38.44 23.39 7.93
CA PRO A 552 37.86 24.20 9.01
C PRO A 552 36.97 23.34 9.93
N ALA A 553 36.92 23.68 11.21
CA ALA A 553 36.11 22.99 12.20
C ALA A 553 34.63 23.41 12.14
N ILE A 554 33.74 22.46 12.42
CA ILE A 554 32.30 22.69 12.64
C ILE A 554 32.11 23.18 14.08
N PRO A 555 31.46 24.33 14.33
CA PRO A 555 30.99 24.66 15.67
C PRO A 555 29.73 23.85 16.00
N ALA A 556 29.77 23.11 17.09
CA ALA A 556 28.61 22.40 17.62
C ALA A 556 27.73 23.37 18.43
N THR A 557 26.45 23.45 18.08
CA THR A 557 25.36 23.88 18.97
C THR A 557 24.17 22.97 18.75
N GLY A 558 24.07 21.92 19.57
CA GLY A 558 22.76 21.37 19.88
C GLY A 558 22.13 22.28 20.93
N ASP A 559 20.81 22.43 20.89
CA ASP A 559 20.09 22.84 22.10
C ASP A 559 18.72 22.17 22.17
N SER A 560 18.29 21.94 23.41
CA SER A 560 17.21 21.01 23.73
C SER A 560 15.88 21.74 23.86
N PHE A 561 14.79 21.12 23.41
CA PHE A 561 13.44 21.65 23.68
C PHE A 561 13.13 21.57 25.18
N ALA A 562 12.95 22.74 25.81
CA ALA A 562 12.48 22.87 27.18
C ALA A 562 11.20 23.74 27.23
N PHE A 563 10.18 23.24 27.92
CA PHE A 563 8.94 23.96 28.22
C PHE A 563 9.20 25.14 29.17
N GLY A 564 8.59 26.31 28.93
CA GLY A 564 8.69 27.46 29.84
C GLY A 564 7.84 28.67 29.44
N ALA A 565 6.75 28.91 30.16
CA ALA A 565 5.74 29.95 29.91
C ALA A 565 6.23 31.41 29.92
N ALA A 566 5.55 32.29 29.17
CA ALA A 566 4.77 33.46 29.67
C ALA A 566 4.82 34.76 28.81
N ALA A 567 3.60 35.30 28.59
CA ALA A 567 3.22 36.73 28.54
C ALA A 567 3.76 37.70 27.45
N GLY A 568 2.80 38.43 26.85
CA GLY A 568 3.02 39.66 26.05
C GLY A 568 3.37 39.40 24.58
N THR A 569 2.92 40.19 23.59
CA THR A 569 2.22 41.48 23.65
C THR A 569 1.36 41.66 22.39
N VAL A 570 0.15 42.25 22.53
CA VAL A 570 -0.74 42.57 21.40
C VAL A 570 -0.51 44.01 20.93
N PHE A 571 -0.19 44.20 19.66
CA PHE A 571 -0.36 45.46 18.92
C PHE A 571 -0.86 45.11 17.50
N LEU A 572 -2.13 45.36 17.19
CA LEU A 572 -2.65 46.61 16.60
C LEU A 572 -2.20 46.86 15.15
N ILE A 573 -3.01 46.35 14.20
CA ILE A 573 -3.28 47.07 12.95
C ILE A 573 -4.81 47.22 12.84
N SER A 574 -5.26 48.47 12.85
CA SER A 574 -6.66 48.85 12.75
C SER A 574 -6.83 49.97 11.75
N MET A 575 -7.64 49.78 10.71
CA MET A 575 -8.50 50.83 10.13
C MET A 575 -9.50 50.17 9.16
N VAL A 576 -10.82 50.30 9.43
CA VAL A 576 -11.78 51.15 8.66
C VAL A 576 -12.22 50.45 7.35
N THR A 577 -13.50 50.20 7.07
CA THR A 577 -14.65 51.13 7.21
C THR A 577 -15.96 50.45 7.64
N ALA A 578 -16.77 51.13 8.45
CA ALA A 578 -18.24 50.99 8.45
C ALA A 578 -18.82 51.89 7.30
N LEU A 579 -20.09 51.97 6.91
CA LEU A 579 -21.36 51.81 7.63
C LEU A 579 -22.51 52.00 6.61
N VAL A 580 -23.47 51.06 6.41
CA VAL A 580 -24.79 51.38 5.81
C VAL A 580 -25.90 50.49 6.37
N CYS A 581 -26.86 51.15 7.04
CA CYS A 581 -28.28 50.80 7.24
C CYS A 581 -28.72 49.37 7.58
N ALA A 582 -29.10 49.19 8.85
CA ALA A 582 -30.10 48.18 9.24
C ALA A 582 -31.50 48.52 8.69
N ARG A 583 -32.30 47.51 8.32
CA ARG A 583 -33.77 47.53 8.48
C ARG A 583 -34.38 46.13 8.57
N ARG A 584 -35.29 45.98 9.54
CA ARG A 584 -36.04 44.76 9.90
C ARG A 584 -37.11 44.37 8.87
N ALA A 585 -37.33 43.06 8.69
CA ALA A 585 -38.62 42.31 8.71
C ALA A 585 -38.29 40.86 8.27
N LYS A 586 -38.53 39.76 8.99
CA LYS A 586 -39.63 39.28 9.85
C LYS A 586 -40.96 39.07 9.12
N ARG A 587 -41.50 37.85 9.27
CA ARG A 587 -42.63 37.18 8.56
C ARG A 587 -42.13 36.34 7.38
N ARG A 588 -42.55 35.07 7.23
CA ARG A 588 -43.63 34.35 7.94
C ARG A 588 -43.25 32.89 8.19
#